data_AF-A0A3L7QPV3-F1
#
_entry.id   AF-A0A3L7QPV3-F1
#
_cell.length_a   1.000
_cell.length_b   1.000
_cell.length_c   1.000
_cell.angle_alpha   90.00
_cell.angle_beta   90.00
_cell.angle_gamma   90.00
#
_symmetry.space_group_name_H-M   'P 1'
#
loop_
_entity.id
_entity.type
_entity.pdbx_description
1 polymer ?
#
loop_
_entity_poly.entity_id
_entity_poly.type
_entity_poly.pdbx_seq_one_letter_code
_entity_poly.pdbx_strand_id
1 'polypeptide(L)'
;MNEMLLDKPELATTVFFGGSRLTEFGFRFALNALVIFLLVRVIYYPRHRNRDFLFSFFLFNIINFIICYLLSSATIKIGFAFGLFAIFSIIRYRSVSVPIREMAYLLTSVTIGILNALSTLDTGLPELLISNGVLLLLTFV
;
A
#
# COMPACT_ATOMS: atom_id res chain seq x y z
N MET A 1 15.93 -19.20 38.62
CA MET A 1 16.56 -20.06 37.60
C MET A 1 15.46 -20.77 36.83
N ASN A 2 15.01 -20.34 35.67
CA ASN A 2 15.04 -19.06 35.00
C ASN A 2 13.84 -19.15 34.04
N GLU A 3 13.13 -18.05 33.89
CA GLU A 3 12.18 -17.71 32.83
C GLU A 3 12.12 -18.71 31.65
N MET A 4 11.05 -19.50 31.56
CA MET A 4 10.64 -20.15 30.30
C MET A 4 9.13 -20.35 30.23
N LEU A 5 8.38 -19.39 30.80
CA LEU A 5 7.01 -19.08 30.39
C LEU A 5 7.05 -17.82 29.51
N LEU A 6 7.55 -17.95 28.29
CA LEU A 6 7.40 -16.88 27.30
C LEU A 6 7.13 -17.50 25.94
N ASP A 7 5.89 -17.29 25.52
CA ASP A 7 5.52 -17.05 24.14
C ASP A 7 5.62 -18.26 23.19
N LYS A 8 4.48 -18.94 22.99
CA LYS A 8 4.17 -19.56 21.70
C LYS A 8 3.21 -18.65 20.92
N PRO A 9 3.69 -17.52 20.34
CA PRO A 9 2.96 -16.77 19.34
C PRO A 9 3.05 -17.48 17.98
N GLU A 10 3.72 -18.64 17.91
CA GLU A 10 3.88 -19.43 16.68
C GLU A 10 2.73 -20.43 16.43
N LEU A 11 1.88 -20.69 17.43
CA LEU A 11 0.74 -21.61 17.28
C LEU A 11 -0.55 -20.92 16.80
N ALA A 12 -0.66 -19.60 16.92
CA ALA A 12 -1.79 -18.86 16.35
C ALA A 12 -1.56 -18.51 14.87
N THR A 13 -0.32 -18.29 14.47
CA THR A 13 0.06 -18.03 13.06
C THR A 13 -0.02 -19.29 12.20
N THR A 14 0.40 -20.44 12.71
CA THR A 14 0.39 -21.70 11.92
C THR A 14 -1.00 -22.31 11.69
N VAL A 15 -2.02 -21.94 12.47
CA VAL A 15 -3.40 -22.46 12.31
C VAL A 15 -4.26 -21.59 11.38
N PHE A 16 -3.95 -20.30 11.22
CA PHE A 16 -4.61 -19.43 10.21
C PHE A 16 -3.96 -19.51 8.82
N PHE A 17 -2.67 -19.89 8.73
CA PHE A 17 -1.94 -20.00 7.46
C PHE A 17 -1.92 -21.43 6.90
N GLY A 18 -3.07 -21.87 6.41
CA GLY A 18 -3.18 -23.03 5.52
C GLY A 18 -2.57 -22.77 4.13
N GLY A 19 -1.26 -22.90 3.99
CA GLY A 19 -0.64 -23.70 2.91
C GLY A 19 -0.62 -23.21 1.44
N SER A 20 -0.87 -21.96 1.06
CA SER A 20 -0.59 -21.54 -0.33
C SER A 20 -0.29 -20.05 -0.50
N ARG A 21 0.70 -19.69 -1.34
CA ARG A 21 1.07 -18.30 -1.75
C ARG A 21 -0.14 -17.45 -2.20
N LEU A 22 -1.23 -18.10 -2.58
CA LEU A 22 -2.52 -17.50 -2.95
C LEU A 22 -3.30 -16.95 -1.75
N THR A 23 -3.26 -17.62 -0.61
CA THR A 23 -3.96 -17.16 0.62
C THR A 23 -3.31 -15.90 1.20
N GLU A 24 -1.98 -15.87 1.24
CA GLU A 24 -1.19 -14.70 1.59
C GLU A 24 -1.46 -13.52 0.65
N PHE A 25 -1.47 -13.77 -0.67
CA PHE A 25 -1.84 -12.76 -1.65
C PHE A 25 -3.25 -12.21 -1.42
N GLY A 26 -4.23 -13.09 -1.25
CA GLY A 26 -5.63 -12.71 -1.05
C GLY A 26 -5.83 -11.86 0.21
N PHE A 27 -5.16 -12.21 1.31
CA PHE A 27 -5.21 -11.43 2.55
C PHE A 27 -4.59 -10.03 2.38
N ARG A 28 -3.40 -9.93 1.77
CA ARG A 28 -2.75 -8.64 1.49
C ARG A 28 -3.56 -7.79 0.53
N PHE A 29 -4.15 -8.41 -0.49
CA PHE A 29 -5.04 -7.73 -1.43
C PHE A 29 -6.27 -7.17 -0.72
N ALA A 30 -6.89 -7.95 0.18
CA ALA A 30 -8.03 -7.50 0.97
C ALA A 30 -7.67 -6.33 1.90
N LEU A 31 -6.50 -6.38 2.56
CA LEU A 31 -6.01 -5.26 3.38
C LEU A 31 -5.74 -4.01 2.52
N ASN A 32 -5.04 -4.15 1.40
CA ASN A 32 -4.77 -3.03 0.49
C ASN A 32 -6.08 -2.42 -0.04
N ALA A 33 -7.03 -3.26 -0.45
CA ALA A 33 -8.36 -2.85 -0.88
C ALA A 33 -9.12 -2.10 0.21
N LEU A 34 -9.00 -2.53 1.47
CA LEU A 34 -9.62 -1.87 2.62
C LEU A 34 -8.99 -0.50 2.88
N VAL A 35 -7.65 -0.40 2.86
CA VAL A 35 -6.94 0.87 3.07
C VAL A 35 -7.25 1.87 1.97
N ILE A 36 -7.21 1.47 0.69
CA ILE A 36 -7.54 2.38 -0.42
C ILE A 36 -9.02 2.76 -0.40
N PHE A 37 -9.91 1.85 0.01
CA PHE A 37 -11.32 2.15 0.19
C PHE A 37 -11.54 3.17 1.32
N LEU A 38 -10.82 3.04 2.43
CA LEU A 38 -10.82 4.05 3.51
C LEU A 38 -10.28 5.40 3.02
N LEU A 39 -9.16 5.42 2.31
CA LEU A 39 -8.58 6.66 1.77
C LEU A 39 -9.58 7.36 0.83
N VAL A 40 -10.18 6.62 -0.10
CA VAL A 40 -11.16 7.15 -1.04
C VAL A 40 -12.44 7.61 -0.34
N ARG A 41 -12.96 6.84 0.62
CA ARG A 41 -14.25 7.13 1.25
C ARG A 41 -14.16 8.18 2.37
N VAL A 42 -13.08 8.19 3.15
CA VAL A 42 -12.90 9.09 4.30
C VAL A 42 -12.27 10.41 3.89
N ILE A 43 -11.29 10.41 2.99
CA ILE A 43 -10.53 11.63 2.68
C ILE A 43 -11.08 12.31 1.42
N TYR A 44 -11.37 11.56 0.37
CA TYR A 44 -11.76 12.16 -0.90
C TYR A 44 -13.26 12.54 -0.96
N TYR A 45 -14.15 11.67 -0.47
CA TYR A 45 -15.60 11.88 -0.53
C TYR A 45 -16.10 13.18 0.17
N PRO A 46 -15.57 13.62 1.33
CA PRO A 46 -16.00 14.88 1.94
C PRO A 46 -15.39 16.14 1.29
N ARG A 47 -14.29 16.02 0.55
CA ARG A 47 -13.50 17.19 0.09
C ARG A 47 -13.74 17.58 -1.37
N HIS A 48 -14.07 16.64 -2.27
CA HIS A 48 -14.24 16.93 -3.70
C HIS A 48 -15.51 16.30 -4.29
N ARG A 49 -16.41 17.15 -4.81
CA ARG A 49 -17.64 16.77 -5.53
C ARG A 49 -17.37 16.19 -6.93
N ASN A 50 -16.15 16.31 -7.45
CA ASN A 50 -15.74 15.82 -8.77
C ASN A 50 -15.20 14.39 -8.69
N ARG A 51 -15.91 13.46 -9.35
CA ARG A 51 -15.70 12.01 -9.31
C ARG A 51 -14.56 11.52 -10.19
N ASP A 52 -13.94 12.39 -10.99
CA ASP A 52 -13.11 11.99 -12.11
C ASP A 52 -11.76 11.35 -11.70
N PHE A 53 -11.19 11.75 -10.56
CA PHE A 53 -9.90 11.22 -10.08
C PHE A 53 -10.02 9.99 -9.16
N LEU A 54 -11.23 9.70 -8.67
CA LEU A 54 -11.49 8.56 -7.78
C LEU A 54 -11.11 7.23 -8.43
N PHE A 55 -11.55 7.06 -9.67
CA PHE A 55 -11.26 5.85 -10.43
C PHE A 55 -9.76 5.72 -10.68
N SER A 56 -9.09 6.82 -11.05
CA SER A 56 -7.65 6.81 -11.31
C SER A 56 -6.85 6.39 -10.07
N PHE A 57 -7.13 6.94 -8.88
CA PHE A 57 -6.38 6.57 -7.67
C PHE A 57 -6.57 5.10 -7.28
N PHE A 58 -7.81 4.61 -7.39
CA PHE A 58 -8.11 3.21 -7.11
C PHE A 58 -7.40 2.28 -8.10
N LEU A 59 -7.45 2.62 -9.39
CA LEU A 59 -6.82 1.86 -10.46
C LEU A 59 -5.29 1.84 -10.31
N PHE A 60 -4.67 3.00 -10.07
CA PHE A 60 -3.22 3.10 -9.84
C PHE A 60 -2.77 2.32 -8.62
N ASN A 61 -3.50 2.38 -7.51
CA ASN A 61 -3.16 1.63 -6.30
C ASN A 61 -3.20 0.10 -6.54
N ILE A 62 -4.26 -0.41 -7.15
CA ILE A 62 -4.41 -1.85 -7.44
C ILE A 62 -3.34 -2.34 -8.42
N ILE A 63 -3.11 -1.59 -9.50
CA ILE A 63 -2.08 -1.94 -10.50
C ILE A 63 -0.70 -2.02 -9.83
N ASN A 64 -0.34 -1.02 -9.02
CA ASN A 64 0.95 -1.01 -8.33
C ASN A 64 1.08 -2.16 -7.34
N PHE A 65 0.02 -2.48 -6.58
CA PHE A 65 0.02 -3.62 -5.67
C PHE A 65 0.31 -4.93 -6.40
N ILE A 66 -0.40 -5.19 -7.51
CA ILE A 66 -0.22 -6.41 -8.30
C ILE A 66 1.20 -6.50 -8.87
N ILE A 67 1.70 -5.41 -9.49
CA ILE A 67 3.04 -5.38 -10.06
C ILE A 67 4.09 -5.62 -8.97
N CYS A 68 3.99 -4.91 -7.85
CA CYS A 68 4.96 -5.02 -6.77
C CYS A 68 4.95 -6.39 -6.09
N TYR A 69 3.77 -7.00 -5.92
CA TYR A 69 3.65 -8.34 -5.34
C TYR A 69 4.26 -9.40 -6.27
N LEU A 70 4.01 -9.30 -7.58
CA LEU A 70 4.62 -10.19 -8.58
C LEU A 70 6.13 -10.01 -8.68
N LEU A 71 6.62 -8.78 -8.53
CA LEU A 71 8.05 -8.46 -8.54
C LEU A 71 8.74 -8.70 -7.19
N SER A 72 8.00 -8.99 -6.12
CA SER A 72 8.58 -9.19 -4.78
C SER A 72 9.55 -10.38 -4.72
N SER A 73 9.46 -11.35 -5.64
CA SER A 73 10.44 -12.44 -5.75
C SER A 73 11.71 -12.05 -6.51
N ALA A 74 11.74 -10.88 -7.15
CA ALA A 74 12.88 -10.36 -7.87
C ALA A 74 13.66 -9.35 -7.00
N THR A 75 14.99 -9.34 -7.11
CA THR A 75 15.88 -8.43 -6.36
C THR A 75 15.86 -7.01 -6.95
N ILE A 76 14.70 -6.34 -6.87
CA ILE A 76 14.48 -5.02 -7.46
C ILE A 76 14.70 -3.93 -6.40
N LYS A 77 15.96 -3.49 -6.22
CA LYS A 77 16.27 -2.33 -5.36
C LYS A 77 16.52 -1.05 -6.17
N ILE A 78 17.35 -1.13 -7.22
CA ILE A 78 17.72 0.06 -8.01
C ILE A 78 16.62 0.45 -9.02
N GLY A 79 16.09 -0.53 -9.78
CA GLY A 79 15.13 -0.28 -10.86
C GLY A 79 13.82 0.34 -10.38
N PHE A 80 13.43 0.03 -9.13
CA PHE A 80 12.24 0.60 -8.51
C PHE A 80 12.39 2.10 -8.24
N ALA A 81 13.52 2.52 -7.65
CA ALA A 81 13.81 3.92 -7.40
C ALA A 81 13.90 4.73 -8.70
N PHE A 82 14.53 4.16 -9.74
CA PHE A 82 14.58 4.77 -11.08
C PHE A 82 13.19 4.91 -11.72
N GLY A 83 12.32 3.90 -11.59
CA GLY A 83 10.94 3.95 -12.09
C GLY A 83 10.11 5.05 -11.43
N LEU A 84 10.21 5.19 -10.11
CA LEU A 84 9.49 6.23 -9.38
C LEU A 84 9.96 7.64 -9.78
N PHE A 85 11.27 7.84 -9.93
CA PHE A 85 11.86 9.10 -10.42
C PHE A 85 11.43 9.44 -11.86
N ALA A 86 11.33 8.43 -12.73
CA ALA A 86 10.84 8.61 -14.10
C ALA A 86 9.36 9.04 -14.13
N ILE A 87 8.51 8.42 -13.31
CA ILE A 87 7.09 8.79 -13.17
C ILE A 87 6.96 10.24 -12.70
N PHE A 88 7.72 10.65 -11.68
CA PHE A 88 7.75 12.04 -11.21
C PHE A 88 8.15 13.03 -12.31
N SER A 89 9.17 12.66 -13.09
CA SER A 89 9.63 13.48 -14.21
C SER A 89 8.53 13.67 -15.25
N ILE A 90 7.86 12.59 -15.68
CA ILE A 90 6.78 12.65 -16.68
C ILE A 90 5.58 13.45 -16.14
N ILE A 91 5.22 13.27 -14.88
CA ILE A 91 4.09 13.97 -14.25
C ILE A 91 4.32 15.48 -14.15
N ARG A 92 5.57 15.94 -13.95
CA ARG A 92 5.90 17.36 -13.85
C ARG A 92 5.78 18.13 -15.17
N TYR A 93 5.93 17.47 -16.32
CA TYR A 93 5.97 18.11 -17.64
C TYR A 93 4.65 18.08 -18.41
N ARG A 94 3.52 17.79 -17.75
CA ARG A 94 2.21 17.67 -18.43
C ARG A 94 1.56 19.06 -18.60
N SER A 95 1.03 19.32 -19.79
CA SER A 95 0.46 20.61 -20.21
C SER A 95 -0.85 21.01 -19.50
N VAL A 96 -1.52 20.07 -18.84
CA VAL A 96 -2.70 20.31 -17.99
C VAL A 96 -2.24 20.42 -16.54
N SER A 97 -2.45 21.59 -15.93
CA SER A 97 -2.12 21.84 -14.53
C SER A 97 -3.06 21.09 -13.60
N VAL A 98 -2.72 19.83 -13.30
CA VAL A 98 -3.34 19.10 -12.19
C VAL A 98 -3.00 19.84 -10.89
N PRO A 99 -3.98 20.11 -10.00
CA PRO A 99 -3.71 20.78 -8.74
C PRO A 99 -2.64 20.02 -7.94
N ILE A 100 -1.73 20.75 -7.29
CA ILE A 100 -0.60 20.15 -6.55
C ILE A 100 -1.08 19.11 -5.51
N ARG A 101 -2.28 19.32 -4.95
CA ARG A 101 -2.94 18.42 -3.99
C ARG A 101 -3.33 17.09 -4.61
N GLU A 102 -3.90 17.08 -5.81
CA GLU A 102 -4.31 15.85 -6.51
C GLU A 102 -3.13 14.97 -6.89
N MET A 103 -1.99 15.59 -7.25
CA MET A 103 -0.75 14.85 -7.48
C MET A 103 -0.22 14.17 -6.22
N ALA A 104 -0.32 14.82 -5.06
CA ALA A 104 0.10 14.24 -3.78
C ALA A 104 -0.79 13.06 -3.37
N TYR A 105 -2.11 13.14 -3.60
CA TYR A 105 -3.03 12.02 -3.38
C TYR A 105 -2.71 10.83 -4.29
N LEU A 106 -2.44 11.09 -5.57
CA LEU A 106 -2.03 10.04 -6.51
C LEU A 106 -0.77 9.35 -5.99
N LEU A 107 0.24 10.13 -5.60
CA LEU A 107 1.49 9.57 -5.11
C LEU A 107 1.30 8.74 -3.85
N THR A 108 0.51 9.24 -2.91
CA THR A 108 0.22 8.53 -1.67
C THR A 108 -0.50 7.21 -1.94
N SER A 109 -1.46 7.20 -2.88
CA SER A 109 -2.15 5.98 -3.29
C SER A 109 -1.18 4.93 -3.88
N VAL A 110 -0.18 5.38 -4.65
CA VAL A 110 0.86 4.51 -5.21
C VAL A 110 1.72 3.95 -4.08
N THR A 111 2.21 4.79 -3.17
CA THR A 111 3.02 4.39 -2.01
C THR A 111 2.31 3.34 -1.16
N ILE A 112 1.02 3.51 -0.87
CA ILE A 112 0.22 2.53 -0.11
C ILE A 112 0.20 1.16 -0.81
N GLY A 113 -0.01 1.14 -2.13
CA GLY A 113 -0.06 -0.10 -2.92
C GLY A 113 1.28 -0.84 -2.89
N ILE A 114 2.38 -0.11 -3.01
CA ILE A 114 3.74 -0.66 -2.93
C ILE A 114 4.03 -1.22 -1.53
N LEU A 115 3.72 -0.43 -0.50
CA LEU A 115 3.96 -0.78 0.90
C LEU A 115 3.23 -2.07 1.28
N ASN A 116 1.94 -2.17 0.94
CA ASN A 116 1.15 -3.37 1.20
C ASN A 116 1.61 -4.59 0.39
N ALA A 117 2.21 -4.39 -0.79
CA ALA A 117 2.70 -5.48 -1.61
C ALA A 117 4.03 -6.08 -1.10
N LEU A 118 4.96 -5.22 -0.65
CA LEU A 118 6.32 -5.61 -0.25
C LEU A 118 6.43 -6.04 1.22
N SER A 119 5.46 -5.73 2.07
CA SER A 119 5.50 -6.09 3.49
C SER A 119 5.47 -7.60 3.70
N THR A 120 6.32 -8.12 4.59
CA THR A 120 6.33 -9.55 4.98
C THR A 120 5.40 -9.80 6.17
N LEU A 121 4.65 -10.91 6.17
CA LEU A 121 3.63 -11.21 7.19
C LEU A 121 4.23 -11.78 8.50
N ASP A 122 5.39 -12.44 8.44
CA ASP A 122 5.95 -13.16 9.59
C ASP A 122 6.46 -12.25 10.73
N THR A 123 6.89 -11.02 10.42
CA THR A 123 7.42 -10.06 11.41
C THR A 123 6.84 -8.65 11.29
N GLY A 124 6.21 -8.31 10.16
CA GLY A 124 5.92 -6.93 9.77
C GLY A 124 4.45 -6.48 9.89
N LEU A 125 3.53 -7.28 10.43
CA LEU A 125 2.12 -6.86 10.59
C LEU A 125 1.92 -5.56 11.39
N PRO A 126 2.54 -5.35 12.57
CA PRO A 126 2.39 -4.10 13.30
C PRO A 126 3.05 -2.91 12.57
N GLU A 127 4.22 -3.12 11.95
CA GLU A 127 4.93 -2.10 11.17
C GLU A 127 4.10 -1.64 9.94
N LEU A 128 3.41 -2.59 9.30
CA LEU A 128 2.52 -2.31 8.18
C LEU A 128 1.31 -1.47 8.60
N LEU A 129 0.66 -1.82 9.72
CA LEU A 129 -0.48 -1.06 10.23
C LEU A 129 -0.08 0.37 10.63
N ILE A 130 1.05 0.52 11.32
CA ILE A 130 1.56 1.84 11.72
C ILE A 130 1.88 2.67 10.49
N SER A 131 2.58 2.10 9.50
CA SER A 131 2.96 2.81 8.28
C SER A 131 1.74 3.26 7.46
N ASN A 132 0.75 2.38 7.27
CA ASN A 132 -0.52 2.76 6.63
C ASN A 132 -1.27 3.83 7.44
N GLY A 133 -1.31 3.69 8.77
CA GLY A 133 -1.95 4.65 9.66
C GLY A 133 -1.33 6.05 9.58
N VAL A 134 0.01 6.13 9.59
CA VAL A 134 0.75 7.40 9.45
C VAL A 134 0.48 8.03 8.08
N LEU A 135 0.49 7.24 7.00
CA LEU A 135 0.18 7.75 5.66
C LEU A 135 -1.24 8.33 5.59
N LEU A 136 -2.22 7.64 6.18
CA LEU A 136 -3.60 8.14 6.24
C LEU A 136 -3.71 9.41 7.07
N LEU A 137 -3.03 9.49 8.22
CA LEU A 137 -3.06 10.65 9.10
C LEU A 137 -2.42 11.88 8.43
N LEU A 138 -1.26 11.72 7.81
CA LEU A 138 -0.59 12.80 7.07
C LEU A 138 -1.42 13.30 5.89
N THR A 139 -2.17 12.41 5.24
CA THR A 139 -3.04 12.76 4.11
C THR A 139 -4.32 13.47 4.56
N PHE A 140 -4.72 13.31 5.83
CA PHE A 140 -5.88 13.97 6.40
C PHE A 140 -5.63 15.43 6.81
N VAL A 141 -4.39 15.77 7.19
CA VAL A 141 -3.95 17.12 7.59
C VAL A 141 -3.81 18.05 6.38
#